data_AF-A0A4R5L5Y7-F1
#
_entry.id   AF-A0A4R5L5Y7-F1
#
_cell.length_a   1.000
_cell.length_b   1.000
_cell.length_c   1.000
_cell.angle_alpha   90.00
_cell.angle_beta   90.00
_cell.angle_gamma   90.00
#
_symmetry.space_group_name_H-M   'P 1'
#
loop_
_entity.id
_entity.type
_entity.pdbx_description
1 polymer ?
#
loop_
_entity_poly.entity_id
_entity_poly.type
_entity_poly.pdbx_seq_one_letter_code
_entity_poly.pdbx_strand_id
1 'polypeptide(L)' 'MTITKRPAVGSQAQSANAFIAGAPDAAHEQEAEPARRRKEVISLGVDGELLKRIDERATKLGLSRAAAINLAIARFLHE' A
#
# COMPACT_ATOMS: atom_id res chain seq x y z
N MET A 1 36.44 -1.86 24.24
CA MET A 1 35.30 -1.02 23.82
C MET A 1 34.03 -1.80 24.07
N THR A 2 33.13 -1.28 24.91
CA THR A 2 31.88 -1.93 25.31
C THR A 2 30.74 -1.51 24.38
N ILE A 3 30.10 -2.47 23.71
CA ILE A 3 28.92 -2.21 22.86
C ILE A 3 27.68 -2.29 23.75
N THR A 4 26.99 -1.18 23.94
CA THR A 4 25.72 -1.12 24.68
C THR A 4 24.55 -1.46 23.77
N LYS A 5 23.57 -2.19 24.34
CA LYS A 5 22.38 -2.68 23.64
C LYS A 5 21.51 -1.52 23.17
N ARG A 6 21.03 -1.58 21.91
CA ARG A 6 20.12 -0.59 21.34
C ARG A 6 18.84 -0.51 22.19
N PRO A 7 18.40 0.69 22.62
CA PRO A 7 17.19 0.86 23.41
C PRO A 7 15.96 0.38 22.62
N ALA A 8 15.00 -0.21 23.34
CA ALA A 8 13.81 -0.81 22.75
C ALA A 8 12.93 0.26 22.09
N VAL A 9 12.51 0.00 20.84
CA VAL A 9 11.74 0.92 19.98
C VAL A 9 10.39 1.32 20.60
N GLY A 10 9.87 0.52 21.53
CA GLY A 10 8.57 0.75 22.17
C GLY A 10 8.50 1.98 23.08
N SER A 11 9.60 2.38 23.74
CA SER A 11 9.57 3.54 24.64
C SER A 11 9.50 4.88 23.89
N GLN A 12 10.05 4.93 22.68
CA GLN A 12 9.99 6.12 21.81
C GLN A 12 8.60 6.29 21.17
N ALA A 13 7.91 5.19 20.84
CA ALA A 13 6.55 5.26 20.30
C ALA A 13 5.55 5.78 21.34
N GLN A 14 5.72 5.39 22.62
CA GLN A 14 4.87 5.87 23.72
C GLN A 14 5.07 7.35 24.01
N SER A 15 6.31 7.85 24.00
CA SER A 15 6.57 9.29 24.22
C SER A 15 6.06 10.17 23.08
N ALA A 16 6.16 9.70 21.83
CA ALA A 16 5.63 10.41 20.67
C ALA A 16 4.10 10.53 20.73
N ASN A 17 3.39 9.43 21.05
CA ASN A 17 1.93 9.45 21.16
C ASN A 17 1.44 10.37 22.29
N ALA A 18 2.12 10.40 23.43
CA ALA A 18 1.78 11.30 24.55
C ALA A 18 1.98 12.78 24.20
N PHE A 19 3.01 13.10 23.41
CA PHE A 19 3.25 14.46 22.91
C PHE A 19 2.17 14.88 21.90
N ILE A 20 1.84 14.01 20.94
CA ILE A 20 0.82 14.26 19.91
C ILE A 20 -0.57 14.46 20.55
N ALA A 21 -0.92 13.64 21.54
CA ALA A 21 -2.20 13.73 22.25
C ALA A 21 -2.36 15.01 23.11
N GLY A 22 -1.27 15.73 23.39
CA GLY A 22 -1.30 16.99 24.14
C GLY A 22 -1.65 18.22 23.30
N ALA A 23 -1.76 18.08 21.98
CA ALA A 23 -2.07 19.19 21.10
C ALA A 23 -3.57 19.56 21.16
N PRO A 24 -3.93 20.86 21.06
CA PRO A 24 -5.32 21.31 21.19
C PRO A 24 -6.26 20.80 20.09
N ASP A 25 -5.72 20.32 18.97
CA ASP A 25 -6.40 19.73 17.82
C ASP A 25 -6.45 18.19 17.86
N ALA A 26 -5.77 17.57 18.84
CA ALA A 26 -5.68 16.12 18.98
C ALA A 26 -7.02 15.43 19.32
N ALA A 27 -8.07 16.19 19.60
CA ALA A 27 -9.42 15.69 19.82
C ALA A 27 -10.10 15.13 18.55
N HIS A 28 -9.47 15.28 17.36
CA HIS A 28 -9.95 14.58 16.17
C HIS A 28 -9.59 13.10 16.28
N GLU A 29 -10.62 12.27 16.49
CA GLU A 29 -10.49 10.82 16.37
C GLU A 29 -9.89 10.50 15.00
N GLN A 30 -8.70 9.90 14.99
CA GLN A 30 -8.14 9.33 13.77
C GLN A 30 -9.06 8.19 13.35
N GLU A 31 -9.86 8.42 12.31
CA GLU A 31 -10.58 7.35 11.63
C GLU A 31 -9.57 6.24 11.34
N ALA A 32 -9.86 5.05 11.84
CA ALA A 32 -9.00 3.90 11.61
C ALA A 32 -8.82 3.72 10.11
N GLU A 33 -7.59 3.84 9.62
CA GLU A 33 -7.33 3.66 8.18
C GLU A 33 -7.98 2.33 7.73
N PRO A 34 -8.73 2.33 6.62
CA PRO A 34 -9.37 1.13 6.15
C PRO A 34 -8.33 0.04 5.98
N ALA A 35 -8.51 -1.07 6.70
CA ALA A 35 -7.55 -2.16 6.72
C ALA A 35 -7.24 -2.60 5.28
N ARG A 36 -5.99 -2.39 4.84
CA ARG A 36 -5.54 -2.78 3.50
C ARG A 36 -5.67 -4.29 3.37
N ARG A 37 -6.73 -4.74 2.69
CA ARG A 37 -6.91 -6.17 2.39
C ARG A 37 -5.80 -6.60 1.44
N ARG A 38 -5.06 -7.63 1.83
CA ARG A 38 -4.04 -8.23 0.99
C ARG A 38 -4.72 -8.89 -0.21
N LYS A 39 -4.31 -8.50 -1.41
CA LYS A 39 -4.74 -9.16 -2.66
C LYS A 39 -4.12 -10.55 -2.73
N GLU A 40 -4.91 -11.55 -3.11
CA GLU A 40 -4.41 -12.88 -3.42
C GLU A 40 -3.65 -12.86 -4.75
N VAL A 41 -2.53 -13.59 -4.80
CA VAL A 41 -1.75 -13.74 -6.02
C VAL A 41 -2.16 -15.05 -6.67
N ILE A 42 -2.73 -14.97 -7.86
CA ILE A 42 -3.18 -16.13 -8.63
C ILE A 42 -2.37 -16.27 -9.92
N SER A 43 -2.20 -17.50 -10.38
CA SER A 43 -1.65 -17.81 -11.70
C SER A 43 -2.79 -17.95 -12.70
N LEU A 44 -2.70 -17.25 -13.82
CA LEU A 44 -3.69 -17.28 -14.91
C LEU A 44 -2.98 -17.55 -16.23
N GLY A 45 -3.58 -18.37 -17.10
CA GLY A 45 -3.16 -18.50 -18.49
C GLY A 45 -3.59 -17.27 -19.29
N VAL A 46 -2.64 -16.55 -19.86
CA VAL A 46 -2.88 -15.36 -20.68
C VAL A 46 -2.08 -15.49 -21.97
N ASP A 47 -2.67 -15.07 -23.09
CA ASP A 47 -1.95 -14.98 -24.35
C ASP A 47 -0.73 -14.03 -24.23
N GLY A 48 0.43 -14.50 -24.70
CA GLY A 48 1.69 -13.78 -24.53
C GLY A 48 1.76 -12.49 -25.35
N GLU A 49 1.08 -12.42 -26.49
CA GLU A 49 1.02 -11.21 -27.30
C GLU A 49 0.10 -10.17 -26.66
N LEU A 50 -1.06 -10.60 -26.15
CA LEU A 50 -1.96 -9.75 -25.38
C LEU A 50 -1.26 -9.15 -24.16
N LEU A 51 -0.48 -9.96 -23.43
CA LEU A 51 0.27 -9.50 -22.27
C LEU A 51 1.29 -8.40 -22.63
N LYS A 52 2.02 -8.57 -23.74
CA LYS A 52 2.97 -7.55 -24.24
C LYS A 52 2.27 -6.22 -24.55
N ARG A 53 1.12 -6.27 -25.24
CA ARG A 53 0.34 -5.08 -25.58
C ARG A 53 -0.17 -4.34 -24.33
N ILE A 54 -0.57 -5.09 -23.30
CA ILE A 54 -0.97 -4.51 -22.00
C ILE A 54 0.22 -3.82 -21.34
N ASP A 55 1.38 -4.47 -21.29
CA ASP A 55 2.58 -3.91 -20.67
C ASP A 55 3.03 -2.61 -21.35
N GLU A 56 3.07 -2.57 -22.68
CA GLU A 56 3.41 -1.37 -23.44
C GLU A 56 2.45 -0.20 -23.11
N ARG A 57 1.16 -0.49 -23.00
CA ARG A 57 0.15 0.51 -22.64
C ARG A 57 0.27 0.93 -21.19
N ALA A 58 0.59 0.00 -20.29
CA ALA A 58 0.81 0.28 -18.87
C ALA A 58 1.99 1.22 -18.67
N THR A 59 3.11 0.99 -19.36
CA THR A 59 4.29 1.86 -19.33
C THR A 59 3.96 3.28 -19.75
N LYS A 60 3.19 3.45 -20.84
CA LYS A 60 2.75 4.79 -21.31
C LYS A 60 1.88 5.52 -20.28
N LEU A 61 1.14 4.79 -19.45
CA LEU A 61 0.26 5.32 -18.41
C LEU A 61 0.93 5.42 -17.03
N GLY A 62 2.20 5.02 -16.90
CA GLY A 62 2.89 4.96 -15.60
C GLY A 62 2.29 3.94 -14.62
N LEU A 63 1.60 2.92 -15.13
CA LEU A 63 0.97 1.88 -14.33
C LEU A 63 1.87 0.65 -14.23
N SER A 64 1.84 -0.02 -13.08
CA SER A 64 2.38 -1.37 -12.98
C SER A 64 1.50 -2.35 -13.77
N ARG A 65 2.07 -3.48 -14.21
CA ARG A 65 1.31 -4.55 -14.88
C ARG A 65 0.06 -4.96 -14.08
N ALA A 66 0.22 -5.17 -12.78
CA ALA A 66 -0.89 -5.54 -11.91
C ALA A 66 -1.97 -4.44 -11.81
N ALA A 67 -1.58 -3.16 -11.82
CA ALA A 67 -2.53 -2.06 -11.84
C ALA A 67 -3.28 -1.98 -13.17
N ALA A 68 -2.59 -2.18 -14.30
CA ALA A 68 -3.21 -2.19 -15.63
C ALA A 68 -4.21 -3.34 -15.80
N ILE A 69 -3.88 -4.55 -15.33
CA ILE A 69 -4.80 -5.70 -15.34
C ILE A 69 -6.03 -5.42 -14.47
N ASN A 70 -5.83 -4.92 -13.24
CA ASN A 70 -6.96 -4.59 -12.36
C ASN A 70 -7.84 -3.49 -12.95
N LEU A 71 -7.25 -2.48 -13.60
CA LEU A 71 -8.00 -1.43 -14.29
C LEU A 71 -8.84 -1.99 -15.45
N ALA A 72 -8.28 -2.89 -16.25
CA ALA A 72 -8.99 -3.53 -17.34
C ALA A 72 -10.18 -4.36 -16.83
N ILE A 73 -9.98 -5.14 -15.75
CA ILE A 73 -11.06 -5.91 -15.10
C ILE A 73 -12.14 -4.97 -14.55
N ALA A 74 -11.76 -3.89 -13.86
CA ALA A 74 -12.72 -2.93 -13.34
C ALA A 74 -13.55 -2.29 -14.46
N ARG A 75 -12.92 -1.91 -15.58
CA ARG A 75 -13.65 -1.36 -16.73
C ARG A 75 -14.59 -2.38 -17.36
N PHE A 76 -14.17 -3.63 -17.51
CA PHE A 76 -15.01 -4.71 -18.02
C PHE A 76 -16.26 -4.96 -17.17
N LEU A 77 -16.23 -4.69 -15.86
CA LEU A 77 -17.39 -4.79 -14.97
C LEU A 77 -18.32 -3.57 -15.01
N HIS A 78 -17.87 -2.46 -15.61
CA HIS A 78 -18.59 -1.18 -15.66
C HIS A 78 -19.01 -0.77 -17.08
N GLU A 79 -18.70 -1.60 -18.09
CA GLU A 79 -19.24 -1.56 -19.45
C GLU A 79 -20.45 -2.49 -19.57
#